data_AF-A0A8H7SWM1-F1
#
_entry.id   AF-A0A8H7SWM1-F1
#
_cell.length_a   1.000
_cell.length_b   1.000
_cell.length_c   1.000
_cell.angle_alpha   90.00
_cell.angle_beta   90.00
_cell.angle_gamma   90.00
#
_symmetry.space_group_name_H-M   'P 1'
#
loop_
_entity.id
_entity.type
_entity.pdbx_description
1 polymer ?
#
loop_
_entity_poly.entity_id
_entity_poly.type
_entity_poly.pdbx_seq_one_letter_code
_entity_poly.pdbx_strand_id
1 'polypeptide(L)'
;MSNNDDQVMEVEDEVLAEYPIYLTTELTKYLYMFQYPMRSTPFNGKNGPTAARLKPKAKMVELDIPLDTRSPNYSTERGEDFAMGLNDKTIKTAYDRRMEEHEEELTMGHNYRQPKKKEEELLDKMTLTSIEVPNQTKYVIGVIRDVQLRPGFKYIDKIDEKWKAANKRIQDVEKQEEKKKGVDPNTAQTLQVSVKNAEREGNMRRNVYSMSVRNAEEEDWQPIVYYDETSLPAEKVSEKLYSATKEHLECKTTNAEYLDQLSGQKTTTF
;
A
#
# COMPACT_ATOMS: atom_id res chain seq x y z
N MET A 1 -65.37 -31.98 -17.13
CA MET A 1 -64.13 -31.60 -16.41
C MET A 1 -63.20 -31.07 -17.48
N SER A 2 -63.29 -29.77 -17.77
CA SER A 2 -62.43 -29.11 -18.75
C SER A 2 -61.18 -28.63 -18.02
N ASN A 3 -60.02 -29.08 -18.48
CA ASN A 3 -58.72 -28.57 -18.08
C ASN A 3 -58.61 -27.11 -18.55
N ASN A 4 -58.64 -26.18 -17.61
CA ASN A 4 -58.14 -24.82 -17.84
C ASN A 4 -56.62 -24.89 -17.68
N ASP A 5 -55.93 -25.18 -18.77
CA ASP A 5 -54.52 -24.83 -18.91
C ASP A 5 -54.45 -23.32 -19.10
N ASP A 6 -54.29 -22.58 -17.99
CA ASP A 6 -53.91 -21.17 -18.00
C ASP A 6 -52.51 -21.06 -18.63
N GLN A 7 -52.46 -20.94 -19.95
CA GLN A 7 -51.29 -20.48 -20.67
C GLN A 7 -51.05 -19.02 -20.27
N VAL A 8 -50.21 -18.82 -19.27
CA VAL A 8 -49.61 -17.52 -18.98
C VAL A 8 -48.76 -17.17 -20.19
N MET A 9 -49.32 -16.35 -21.10
CA MET A 9 -48.52 -15.71 -22.14
C MET A 9 -47.49 -14.85 -21.40
N GLU A 10 -46.23 -15.29 -21.39
CA GLU A 10 -45.11 -14.41 -21.06
C GLU A 10 -45.13 -13.28 -22.08
N VAL A 11 -45.74 -12.17 -21.69
CA VAL A 11 -45.75 -10.95 -22.49
C VAL A 11 -44.29 -10.50 -22.53
N GLU A 12 -43.64 -10.63 -23.68
CA GLU A 12 -42.27 -10.15 -23.84
C GLU A 12 -42.22 -8.67 -23.44
N ASP A 13 -41.37 -8.35 -22.44
CA ASP A 13 -41.23 -7.00 -21.93
C ASP A 13 -40.86 -6.04 -23.07
N GLU A 14 -41.66 -4.97 -23.24
CA GLU A 14 -41.45 -3.98 -24.29
C GLU A 14 -40.15 -3.20 -24.06
N VAL A 15 -39.31 -3.13 -25.09
CA VAL A 15 -38.08 -2.32 -25.04
C VAL A 15 -38.45 -0.84 -25.04
N LEU A 16 -38.29 -0.19 -23.88
CA LEU A 16 -38.58 1.25 -23.72
C LEU A 16 -37.47 2.15 -24.26
N ALA A 17 -36.21 1.69 -24.26
CA ALA A 17 -35.06 2.47 -24.69
C ALA A 17 -33.88 1.58 -25.11
N GLU A 18 -33.23 1.96 -26.21
CA GLU A 18 -31.98 1.38 -26.69
C GLU A 18 -30.82 2.33 -26.40
N TYR A 19 -29.78 1.84 -25.71
CA TYR A 19 -28.61 2.63 -25.36
C TYR A 19 -27.39 2.19 -26.20
N PRO A 20 -26.78 3.09 -26.99
CA PRO A 20 -25.55 2.76 -27.71
C PRO A 20 -24.39 2.59 -26.74
N ILE A 21 -23.73 1.42 -26.79
CA ILE A 21 -22.56 1.12 -25.96
C ILE A 21 -21.30 1.44 -26.76
N TYR A 22 -20.46 2.30 -26.21
CA TYR A 22 -19.15 2.63 -26.77
C TYR A 22 -18.03 2.03 -25.92
N LEU A 23 -16.99 1.50 -26.57
CA LEU A 23 -15.82 0.95 -25.90
C LEU A 23 -14.58 1.77 -26.26
N THR A 24 -13.83 2.17 -25.23
CA THR A 24 -12.54 2.86 -25.37
C THR A 24 -11.45 2.04 -24.66
N THR A 25 -10.33 1.79 -25.35
CA THR A 25 -9.21 1.01 -24.77
C THR A 25 -8.00 1.86 -24.38
N GLU A 26 -8.05 3.18 -24.57
CA GLU A 26 -6.90 4.07 -24.37
C GLU A 26 -6.37 4.06 -22.92
N LEU A 27 -7.27 4.02 -21.95
CA LEU A 27 -6.94 4.10 -20.52
C LEU A 27 -6.94 2.75 -19.80
N THR A 28 -7.17 1.63 -20.49
CA THR A 28 -7.32 0.30 -19.87
C THR A 28 -6.12 -0.11 -19.01
N LYS A 29 -4.91 0.34 -19.33
CA LYS A 29 -3.70 0.02 -18.56
C LYS A 29 -3.50 0.92 -17.33
N TYR A 30 -4.10 2.11 -17.35
CA TYR A 30 -3.85 3.19 -16.39
C TYR A 30 -5.04 3.51 -15.49
N LEU A 31 -6.21 2.95 -15.78
CA LEU A 31 -7.44 3.18 -15.03
C LEU A 31 -7.49 2.29 -13.78
N TYR A 32 -7.53 2.91 -12.62
CA TYR A 32 -7.69 2.27 -11.32
C TYR A 32 -8.90 2.86 -10.61
N MET A 33 -9.67 2.01 -9.92
CA MET A 33 -10.67 2.45 -8.96
C MET A 33 -10.09 2.38 -7.55
N PHE A 34 -9.96 3.54 -6.92
CA PHE A 34 -9.52 3.64 -5.52
C PHE A 34 -10.71 3.74 -4.59
N GLN A 35 -10.84 2.75 -3.71
CA GLN A 35 -11.87 2.72 -2.68
C GLN A 35 -11.28 3.10 -1.33
N TYR A 36 -11.99 3.95 -0.57
CA TYR A 36 -11.59 4.44 0.75
C TYR A 36 -12.61 4.06 1.82
N PRO A 37 -12.63 2.80 2.31
CA PRO A 37 -13.66 2.34 3.24
C PRO A 37 -13.71 3.10 4.56
N MET A 38 -12.55 3.60 5.00
CA MET A 38 -12.40 4.29 6.28
C MET A 38 -12.62 5.80 6.18
N ARG A 39 -12.96 6.32 5.00
CA ARG A 39 -13.10 7.76 4.76
C ARG A 39 -14.52 8.07 4.29
N SER A 40 -15.25 8.84 5.08
CA SER A 40 -16.60 9.30 4.75
C SER A 40 -16.62 10.58 3.92
N THR A 41 -15.55 11.37 3.96
CA THR A 41 -15.45 12.66 3.26
C THR A 41 -14.62 12.53 1.99
N PRO A 42 -15.08 13.04 0.83
CA PRO A 42 -14.28 13.03 -0.38
C PRO A 42 -13.03 13.91 -0.23
N PHE A 43 -12.12 13.76 -1.19
CA PHE A 43 -11.00 14.70 -1.32
C PHE A 43 -11.50 16.07 -1.77
N ASN A 44 -10.80 17.11 -1.33
CA ASN A 44 -10.93 18.49 -1.74
C ASN A 44 -9.52 19.07 -1.87
N GLY A 45 -9.41 20.26 -2.46
CA GLY A 45 -8.11 20.91 -2.67
C GLY A 45 -7.26 21.18 -1.41
N LYS A 46 -7.79 20.97 -0.19
CA LYS A 46 -7.06 21.15 1.08
C LYS A 46 -6.70 19.83 1.77
N ASN A 47 -7.50 18.78 1.59
CA ASN A 47 -7.33 17.48 2.26
C ASN A 47 -6.85 16.37 1.30
N GLY A 48 -6.44 16.78 0.10
CA GLY A 48 -5.87 15.96 -0.96
C GLY A 48 -4.53 15.33 -0.57
N PRO A 49 -4.10 14.26 -1.27
CA PRO A 49 -2.78 13.69 -1.08
C PRO A 49 -1.67 14.70 -1.41
N THR A 50 -0.65 14.80 -0.55
CA THR A 50 0.54 15.61 -0.79
C THR A 50 1.55 14.89 -1.68
N ALA A 51 1.66 13.57 -1.53
CA ALA A 51 2.52 12.73 -2.35
C ALA A 51 1.80 11.42 -2.68
N ALA A 52 2.05 10.91 -3.88
CA ALA A 52 1.51 9.64 -4.33
C ALA A 52 2.63 8.81 -4.95
N ARG A 53 2.59 7.49 -4.75
CA ARG A 53 3.61 6.55 -5.21
C ARG A 53 2.94 5.29 -5.73
N LEU A 54 3.46 4.75 -6.82
CA LEU A 54 2.90 3.59 -7.49
C LEU A 54 4.01 2.56 -7.80
N LYS A 55 3.69 1.29 -7.60
CA LYS A 55 4.42 0.14 -8.13
C LYS A 55 3.54 -0.53 -9.19
N PRO A 56 3.78 -0.29 -10.50
CA PRO A 56 2.87 -0.73 -11.56
C PRO A 56 2.75 -2.26 -11.70
N LYS A 57 3.83 -3.04 -11.46
CA LYS A 57 3.79 -4.50 -11.59
C LYS A 57 3.13 -5.17 -10.39
N ALA A 58 3.50 -4.73 -9.18
CA ALA A 58 2.92 -5.20 -7.92
C ALA A 58 1.55 -4.59 -7.61
N LYS A 59 1.10 -3.62 -8.42
CA LYS A 59 -0.16 -2.87 -8.27
C LYS A 59 -0.33 -2.23 -6.89
N MET A 60 0.78 -1.83 -6.28
CA MET A 60 0.75 -1.17 -4.97
C MET A 60 0.71 0.34 -5.15
N VAL A 61 -0.17 1.00 -4.43
CA VAL A 61 -0.34 2.45 -4.40
C VAL A 61 -0.18 2.93 -2.96
N GLU A 62 0.60 3.99 -2.81
CA GLU A 62 0.74 4.72 -1.55
C GLU A 62 0.40 6.19 -1.73
N LEU A 63 -0.44 6.69 -0.83
CA LEU A 63 -0.83 8.10 -0.80
C LEU A 63 -0.49 8.68 0.57
N ASP A 64 0.29 9.74 0.60
CA ASP A 64 0.56 10.50 1.81
C ASP A 64 -0.46 11.63 1.91
N ILE A 65 -1.30 11.58 2.95
CA ILE A 65 -2.33 12.58 3.25
C ILE A 65 -1.81 13.47 4.38
N PRO A 66 -1.86 14.80 4.25
CA PRO A 66 -1.45 15.70 5.31
C PRO A 66 -2.44 15.66 6.48
N LEU A 67 -1.91 15.74 7.69
CA LEU A 67 -2.65 15.88 8.94
C LEU A 67 -2.57 17.32 9.44
N ASP A 68 -3.67 17.83 9.99
CA ASP A 68 -3.69 19.15 10.61
C ASP A 68 -3.17 19.06 12.04
N THR A 69 -1.89 19.39 12.21
CA THR A 69 -1.20 19.38 13.51
C THR A 69 -1.60 20.54 14.43
N ARG A 70 -2.36 21.53 13.93
CA ARG A 70 -2.85 22.68 14.71
C ARG A 70 -4.28 22.49 15.21
N SER A 71 -4.94 21.43 14.76
CA SER A 71 -6.30 21.12 15.15
C SER A 71 -6.38 20.75 16.64
N PRO A 72 -7.46 21.13 17.36
CA PRO A 72 -7.69 20.69 18.73
C PRO A 72 -7.87 19.16 18.86
N ASN A 73 -8.12 18.47 17.75
CA ASN A 73 -8.24 17.01 17.71
C ASN A 73 -6.88 16.30 17.59
N TYR A 74 -5.78 17.05 17.49
CA TYR A 74 -4.43 16.51 17.38
C TYR A 74 -3.69 16.64 18.71
N SER A 75 -3.19 15.52 19.23
CA SER A 75 -2.34 15.50 20.42
C SER A 75 -0.89 15.66 20.00
N THR A 76 -0.25 16.75 20.44
CA THR A 76 1.16 17.03 20.15
C THR A 76 2.09 15.98 20.75
N GLU A 77 1.83 15.56 22.00
CA GLU A 77 2.59 14.51 22.70
C GLU A 77 2.63 13.20 21.89
N ARG A 78 1.45 12.70 21.47
CA ARG A 78 1.38 11.50 20.61
C ARG A 78 1.98 11.73 19.23
N GLY A 79 1.85 12.95 18.73
CA GLY A 79 2.44 13.38 17.47
C GLY A 79 3.96 13.26 17.45
N GLU A 80 4.62 13.65 18.54
CA GLU A 80 6.07 13.56 18.71
C GLU A 80 6.54 12.11 18.81
N ASP A 81 5.85 11.29 19.61
CA ASP A 81 6.15 9.85 19.74
C ASP A 81 6.14 9.15 18.37
N PHE A 82 5.12 9.43 17.56
CA PHE A 82 4.97 8.81 16.24
C PHE A 82 5.88 9.44 15.17
N ALA A 83 6.25 10.71 15.29
CA ALA A 83 7.19 11.35 14.40
C ALA A 83 8.60 10.70 14.44
N MET A 84 8.96 10.06 15.56
CA MET A 84 10.17 9.25 15.66
C MET A 84 10.22 8.12 14.62
N GLY A 85 9.09 7.68 14.07
CA GLY A 85 9.03 6.68 13.01
C GLY A 85 9.15 7.24 11.60
N LEU A 86 8.92 8.55 11.41
CA LEU A 86 9.04 9.21 10.11
C LEU A 86 10.44 9.71 9.85
N ASN A 87 11.13 10.18 10.89
CA ASN A 87 12.51 10.65 10.76
C ASN A 87 13.49 9.47 10.66
N ASP A 88 14.69 9.72 10.14
CA ASP A 88 15.78 8.73 10.14
C ASP A 88 16.67 8.84 11.39
N LYS A 89 16.27 9.67 12.36
CA LYS A 89 17.01 9.85 13.61
C LYS A 89 17.00 8.56 14.42
N THR A 90 18.17 8.12 14.90
CA THR A 90 18.25 6.95 15.77
C THR A 90 17.68 7.28 17.15
N ILE A 91 16.94 6.34 17.75
CA ILE A 91 16.49 6.50 19.14
C ILE A 91 17.73 6.58 20.03
N LYS A 92 17.85 7.70 20.76
CA LYS A 92 18.94 7.93 21.69
C LYS A 92 18.80 6.96 22.86
N THR A 93 19.85 6.19 23.13
CA THR A 93 19.91 5.30 24.29
C THR A 93 20.22 6.09 25.56
N ALA A 94 20.03 5.47 26.74
CA ALA A 94 20.47 6.05 28.00
C ALA A 94 21.99 6.33 28.03
N TYR A 95 22.77 5.56 27.27
CA TYR A 95 24.22 5.77 27.11
C TYR A 95 24.52 6.96 26.21
N ASP A 96 23.81 7.13 25.09
CA ASP A 96 23.97 8.29 24.20
C ASP A 96 23.64 9.58 24.96
N ARG A 97 22.56 9.57 25.75
CA ARG A 97 22.16 10.72 26.57
C ARG A 97 23.20 11.06 27.64
N ARG A 98 23.76 10.05 28.31
CA ARG A 98 24.84 10.25 29.30
C ARG A 98 26.13 10.75 28.66
N MET A 99 26.47 10.28 27.46
CA MET A 99 27.63 10.75 26.68
C MET A 99 27.46 12.22 26.26
N GLU A 100 26.28 12.58 25.76
CA GLU A 100 25.95 13.96 25.36
C GLU A 100 25.95 14.90 26.57
N GLU A 101 25.38 14.49 27.71
CA GLU A 101 25.44 15.25 28.98
C GLU A 101 26.90 15.45 29.45
N HIS A 102 27.75 14.44 29.33
CA HIS A 102 29.18 14.52 29.69
C HIS A 102 29.99 15.38 28.71
N GLU A 103 29.70 15.32 27.41
CA GLU A 103 30.32 16.19 26.39
C GLU A 103 29.88 17.65 26.56
N GLU A 104 28.61 17.90 26.90
CA GLU A 104 28.09 19.23 27.25
C GLU A 104 28.74 19.79 28.52
N GLU A 105 28.97 18.97 29.54
CA GLU A 105 29.68 19.34 30.76
C GLU A 105 31.16 19.69 30.50
N LEU A 106 31.81 19.00 29.57
CA LEU A 106 33.18 19.28 29.11
C LEU A 106 33.27 20.54 28.23
N THR A 107 32.22 20.88 27.48
CA THR A 107 32.19 22.06 26.58
C THR A 107 31.64 23.33 27.23
N MET A 108 31.06 23.25 28.43
CA MET A 108 30.65 24.38 29.28
C MET A 108 31.78 25.38 29.62
N GLY A 109 33.04 25.07 29.27
CA GLY A 109 34.16 26.00 29.39
C GLY A 109 34.22 27.09 28.30
N HIS A 110 33.80 26.83 27.06
CA HIS A 110 34.01 27.76 25.94
C HIS A 110 32.80 27.81 24.98
N ASN A 111 32.03 28.90 25.09
CA ASN A 111 30.93 29.35 24.22
C ASN A 111 29.58 28.62 24.39
N TYR A 112 28.66 29.25 25.11
CA TYR A 112 27.23 28.96 25.12
C TYR A 112 26.67 29.05 23.69
N ARG A 113 26.61 27.91 22.99
CA ARG A 113 25.70 27.76 21.85
C ARG A 113 24.29 27.63 22.44
N GLN A 114 23.45 28.62 22.13
CA GLN A 114 22.02 28.56 22.40
C GLN A 114 21.47 27.16 22.05
N PRO A 115 20.66 26.53 22.92
CA PRO A 115 20.05 25.26 22.58
C PRO A 115 19.26 25.46 21.29
N LYS A 116 19.69 24.80 20.21
CA LYS A 116 18.88 24.76 18.99
C LYS A 116 17.52 24.25 19.43
N LYS A 117 16.47 25.07 19.25
CA LYS A 117 15.08 24.63 19.42
C LYS A 117 15.00 23.25 18.77
N LYS A 118 14.71 22.22 19.57
CA LYS A 118 14.20 20.98 19.02
C LYS A 118 12.98 21.40 18.22
N GLU A 119 13.10 21.40 16.89
CA GLU A 119 11.91 21.26 16.08
C GLU A 119 11.35 19.90 16.50
N GLU A 120 10.39 19.96 17.43
CA GLU A 120 9.52 18.84 17.76
C GLU A 120 8.83 18.49 16.46
N GLU A 121 9.44 17.54 15.74
CA GLU A 121 8.88 16.98 14.54
C GLU A 121 7.58 16.31 14.97
N LEU A 122 6.45 16.77 14.43
CA LEU A 122 5.14 16.20 14.68
C LEU A 122 4.79 15.27 13.52
N LEU A 123 4.01 14.23 13.79
CA LEU A 123 3.38 13.42 12.77
C LEU A 123 2.40 14.26 11.94
N ASP A 124 2.89 14.79 10.83
CA ASP A 124 2.15 15.70 9.95
C ASP A 124 1.51 15.01 8.75
N LYS A 125 1.69 13.70 8.60
CA LYS A 125 1.12 12.93 7.49
C LYS A 125 0.70 11.52 7.87
N MET A 126 -0.34 11.06 7.19
CA MET A 126 -0.85 9.70 7.25
C MET A 126 -0.67 9.04 5.89
N THR A 127 -0.01 7.88 5.85
CA THR A 127 0.15 7.12 4.60
C THR A 127 -0.99 6.11 4.45
N LEU A 128 -1.69 6.16 3.32
CA LEU A 128 -2.61 5.11 2.88
C LEU A 128 -1.86 4.11 2.00
N THR A 129 -2.04 2.83 2.28
CA THR A 129 -1.46 1.73 1.52
C THR A 129 -2.56 0.92 0.84
N SER A 130 -2.31 0.51 -0.40
CA SER A 130 -3.22 -0.33 -1.18
C SER A 130 -3.24 -1.77 -0.71
N ILE A 131 -4.42 -2.39 -0.76
CA ILE A 131 -4.63 -3.83 -0.69
C ILE A 131 -5.44 -4.23 -1.93
N GLU A 132 -4.99 -5.28 -2.62
CA GLU A 132 -5.74 -5.87 -3.71
C GLU A 132 -7.02 -6.49 -3.15
N VAL A 133 -8.17 -6.05 -3.65
CA VAL A 133 -9.45 -6.67 -3.31
C VAL A 133 -9.71 -7.77 -4.32
N PRO A 134 -9.93 -9.03 -3.87
CA PRO A 134 -10.34 -10.08 -4.79
C PRO A 134 -11.71 -9.75 -5.38
N ASN A 135 -11.84 -9.76 -6.70
CA ASN A 135 -13.11 -9.50 -7.38
C ASN A 135 -14.17 -10.53 -6.94
N GLN A 136 -15.18 -10.06 -6.20
CA GLN A 136 -16.30 -10.91 -5.77
C GLN A 136 -17.45 -10.92 -6.79
N THR A 137 -17.52 -9.92 -7.68
CA THR A 137 -18.62 -9.75 -8.65
C THR A 137 -18.10 -9.63 -10.09
N LYS A 138 -18.86 -10.17 -11.05
CA LYS A 138 -18.51 -10.22 -12.49
C LYS A 138 -19.28 -9.20 -13.35
N TYR A 139 -20.04 -8.30 -12.74
CA TYR A 139 -21.05 -7.50 -13.44
C TYR A 139 -20.56 -6.12 -13.93
N VAL A 140 -19.27 -5.94 -14.18
CA VAL A 140 -18.74 -4.67 -14.66
C VAL A 140 -18.44 -4.77 -16.15
N ILE A 141 -19.01 -3.87 -16.96
CA ILE A 141 -18.63 -3.69 -18.37
C ILE A 141 -17.37 -2.82 -18.37
N GLY A 142 -16.21 -3.49 -18.38
CA GLY A 142 -14.90 -2.83 -18.44
C GLY A 142 -13.85 -3.51 -17.57
N VAL A 143 -12.58 -3.37 -17.97
CA VAL A 143 -11.44 -3.83 -17.16
C VAL A 143 -10.99 -2.66 -16.29
N ILE A 144 -11.57 -2.56 -15.08
CA ILE A 144 -11.13 -1.62 -14.05
C ILE A 144 -10.35 -2.40 -13.00
N ARG A 145 -9.24 -1.81 -12.54
CA ARG A 145 -8.41 -2.40 -11.47
C ARG A 145 -8.87 -1.83 -10.13
N ASP A 146 -9.39 -2.70 -9.28
CA ASP A 146 -9.95 -2.30 -8.00
C ASP A 146 -8.90 -2.39 -6.90
N VAL A 147 -8.68 -1.28 -6.22
CA VAL A 147 -7.69 -1.18 -5.15
C VAL A 147 -8.34 -0.51 -3.95
N GLN A 148 -8.23 -1.15 -2.80
CA GLN A 148 -8.73 -0.60 -1.55
C GLN A 148 -7.58 0.02 -0.77
N LEU A 149 -7.71 1.31 -0.45
CA LEU A 149 -6.73 2.04 0.32
C LEU A 149 -7.09 2.03 1.80
N ARG A 150 -6.14 1.61 2.63
CA ARG A 150 -6.27 1.56 4.09
C ARG A 150 -5.13 2.32 4.77
N PRO A 151 -5.34 2.90 5.96
CA PRO A 151 -4.26 3.51 6.73
C PRO A 151 -3.14 2.49 6.99
N GLY A 152 -1.92 2.83 6.58
CA GLY A 152 -0.71 2.06 6.84
C GLY A 152 0.06 2.66 8.00
N PHE A 153 0.53 1.82 8.91
CA PHE A 153 1.22 2.22 10.15
C PHE A 153 2.73 1.97 10.11
N LYS A 154 3.37 2.22 8.97
CA LYS A 154 4.81 1.94 8.75
C LYS A 154 5.75 2.62 9.76
N TYR A 155 5.34 3.77 10.28
CA TYR A 155 6.11 4.50 11.27
C TYR A 155 6.20 3.73 12.60
N ILE A 156 5.18 2.93 12.95
CA ILE A 156 5.18 2.10 14.16
C ILE A 156 6.22 0.98 14.03
N ASP A 157 6.26 0.30 12.89
CA ASP A 157 7.25 -0.75 12.61
C ASP A 157 8.67 -0.19 12.67
N LYS A 158 8.90 1.00 12.06
CA LYS A 158 10.18 1.70 12.14
C LYS A 158 10.56 2.07 13.58
N ILE A 159 9.61 2.51 14.40
CA ILE A 159 9.85 2.82 15.82
C ILE A 159 10.29 1.55 16.56
N ASP A 160 9.59 0.43 16.36
CA ASP A 160 9.96 -0.85 16.99
C ASP A 160 11.34 -1.35 16.54
N GLU A 161 11.66 -1.26 15.25
CA GLU A 161 12.99 -1.56 14.73
C GLU A 161 14.09 -0.69 15.37
N LYS A 162 13.83 0.60 15.53
CA LYS A 162 14.75 1.52 16.22
C LYS A 162 14.92 1.18 17.69
N TRP A 163 13.85 0.79 18.39
CA TRP A 163 13.92 0.35 19.78
C TRP A 163 14.74 -0.93 19.93
N LYS A 164 14.55 -1.89 19.03
CA LYS A 164 15.36 -3.11 18.97
C LYS A 164 16.83 -2.80 18.71
N ALA A 165 17.12 -1.90 17.77
CA ALA A 165 18.48 -1.45 17.47
C ALA A 165 19.12 -0.74 18.67
N ALA A 166 18.38 0.13 19.36
CA ALA A 166 18.83 0.82 20.57
C ALA A 166 19.16 -0.16 21.70
N ASN A 167 18.27 -1.12 21.97
CA ASN A 167 18.51 -2.16 22.99
C ASN A 167 19.71 -3.05 22.65
N LYS A 168 19.90 -3.36 21.36
CA LYS A 168 21.09 -4.10 20.92
C LYS A 168 22.38 -3.32 21.15
N ARG A 169 22.39 -2.00 20.87
CA ARG A 169 23.55 -1.14 21.16
C ARG A 169 23.89 -1.12 22.65
N ILE A 170 22.87 -1.04 23.52
CA ILE A 170 23.04 -1.12 24.98
C ILE A 170 23.73 -2.44 25.37
N GLN A 171 23.22 -3.58 24.90
CA GLN A 171 23.81 -4.88 25.18
C GLN A 171 25.24 -5.03 24.64
N ASP A 172 25.53 -4.46 23.46
CA ASP A 172 26.87 -4.52 22.87
C ASP A 172 27.87 -3.68 23.68
N VAL A 173 27.45 -2.52 24.22
CA VAL A 173 28.27 -1.71 25.14
C VAL A 173 28.48 -2.44 26.47
N GLU A 174 27.44 -3.01 27.07
CA GLU A 174 27.55 -3.79 28.31
C GLU A 174 28.50 -4.98 28.14
N LYS A 175 28.38 -5.73 27.03
CA LYS A 175 29.31 -6.82 26.69
C LYS A 175 30.75 -6.34 26.48
N GLN A 176 30.94 -5.14 25.93
CA GLN A 176 32.28 -4.58 25.78
C GLN A 176 32.88 -4.15 27.12
N GLU A 177 32.08 -3.60 28.03
CA GLU A 177 32.51 -3.27 29.39
C GLU A 177 32.82 -4.54 30.21
N GLU A 178 32.03 -5.60 30.07
CA GLU A 178 32.29 -6.90 30.68
C GLU A 178 33.58 -7.54 30.13
N LYS A 179 33.81 -7.46 28.81
CA LYS A 179 35.09 -7.90 28.19
C LYS A 179 36.28 -7.10 28.70
N LYS A 180 36.12 -5.79 28.95
CA LYS A 180 37.17 -4.95 29.54
C LYS A 180 37.42 -5.27 31.03
N LYS A 181 36.44 -5.85 31.73
CA LYS A 181 36.58 -6.30 33.13
C LYS A 181 37.14 -7.72 33.29
N GLY A 182 37.43 -8.42 32.18
CA GLY A 182 38.19 -9.66 32.16
C GLY A 182 37.40 -10.88 32.64
N VAL A 183 36.89 -11.67 31.70
CA VAL A 183 36.42 -13.06 31.93
C VAL A 183 36.85 -13.94 30.74
N ASP A 184 37.21 -15.17 31.09
CA ASP A 184 38.01 -16.20 30.43
C ASP A 184 37.76 -16.54 28.93
N PRO A 185 38.79 -17.07 28.22
CA PRO A 185 38.78 -17.32 26.78
C PRO A 185 38.11 -18.66 26.41
N ASN A 186 36.93 -18.97 26.94
CA ASN A 186 36.26 -20.23 26.60
C ASN A 186 34.75 -20.07 26.36
N THR A 187 34.38 -19.38 25.26
CA THR A 187 33.02 -19.44 24.73
C THR A 187 33.06 -20.08 23.35
N ALA A 188 32.62 -21.34 23.30
CA ALA A 188 32.51 -22.14 22.08
C ALA A 188 31.61 -21.44 21.05
N GLN A 189 32.12 -21.27 19.82
CA GLN A 189 31.33 -20.82 18.67
C GLN A 189 30.31 -21.89 18.30
N THR A 190 29.02 -21.56 18.42
CA THR A 190 27.94 -22.40 17.90
C THR A 190 27.80 -22.15 16.40
N LEU A 191 28.38 -23.03 15.58
CA LEU A 191 28.11 -23.10 14.15
C LEU A 191 26.67 -23.59 13.94
N GLN A 192 25.75 -22.68 13.64
CA GLN A 192 24.40 -23.03 13.19
C GLN A 192 24.46 -23.53 11.74
N VAL A 193 24.69 -24.83 11.57
CA VAL A 193 24.60 -25.47 10.25
C VAL A 193 23.12 -25.73 9.94
N SER A 194 22.52 -24.80 9.21
CA SER A 194 21.16 -24.96 8.66
C SER A 194 21.24 -25.70 7.32
N VAL A 195 21.03 -27.02 7.35
CA VAL A 195 20.85 -27.81 6.13
C VAL A 195 19.38 -27.71 5.72
N LYS A 196 19.14 -26.97 4.64
CA LYS A 196 17.78 -26.74 4.12
C LYS A 196 17.34 -27.97 3.32
N ASN A 197 16.60 -28.86 3.95
CA ASN A 197 16.03 -30.05 3.29
C ASN A 197 14.90 -29.63 2.32
N ALA A 198 14.91 -30.19 1.12
CA ALA A 198 14.16 -29.70 -0.04
C ALA A 198 12.96 -30.57 -0.43
N GLU A 199 12.13 -30.98 0.54
CA GLU A 199 10.85 -31.64 0.21
C GLU A 199 9.77 -30.56 0.00
N ARG A 200 9.43 -30.36 -1.28
CA ARG A 200 8.58 -29.29 -1.82
C ARG A 200 7.26 -29.86 -2.35
N GLU A 201 6.27 -30.06 -1.50
CA GLU A 201 4.87 -30.18 -1.98
C GLU A 201 3.88 -29.36 -1.14
N GLY A 202 4.10 -29.20 0.17
CA GLY A 202 3.28 -28.31 1.02
C GLY A 202 3.63 -26.82 0.96
N ASN A 203 4.76 -26.45 0.35
CA ASN A 203 5.33 -25.10 0.41
C ASN A 203 4.86 -24.15 -0.70
N MET A 204 4.10 -24.61 -1.70
CA MET A 204 3.82 -23.82 -2.90
C MET A 204 2.97 -22.58 -2.62
N ARG A 205 1.99 -22.65 -1.72
CA ARG A 205 1.17 -21.47 -1.33
C ARG A 205 1.95 -20.44 -0.51
N ARG A 206 2.81 -20.88 0.42
CA ARG A 206 3.75 -19.97 1.11
C ARG A 206 4.77 -19.39 0.14
N ASN A 207 5.21 -20.17 -0.84
CA ASN A 207 6.15 -19.74 -1.86
C ASN A 207 5.55 -18.63 -2.74
N VAL A 208 4.30 -18.78 -3.19
CA VAL A 208 3.63 -17.74 -4.00
C VAL A 208 3.45 -16.44 -3.22
N TYR A 209 2.98 -16.48 -1.97
CA TYR A 209 2.89 -15.26 -1.15
C TYR A 209 4.27 -14.65 -0.89
N SER A 210 5.27 -15.48 -0.56
CA SER A 210 6.63 -14.99 -0.37
C SER A 210 7.25 -14.43 -1.65
N MET A 211 6.87 -14.96 -2.81
CA MET A 211 7.35 -14.50 -4.11
C MET A 211 6.63 -13.24 -4.56
N SER A 212 5.32 -13.11 -4.33
CA SER A 212 4.60 -11.86 -4.59
C SER A 212 5.07 -10.73 -3.69
N VAL A 213 5.34 -11.00 -2.40
CA VAL A 213 5.93 -10.03 -1.48
C VAL A 213 7.34 -9.65 -1.93
N ARG A 214 8.19 -10.62 -2.30
CA ARG A 214 9.54 -10.33 -2.81
C ARG A 214 9.52 -9.51 -4.10
N ASN A 215 8.71 -9.91 -5.08
CA ASN A 215 8.57 -9.17 -6.33
C ASN A 215 8.05 -7.74 -6.08
N ALA A 216 7.16 -7.58 -5.09
CA ALA A 216 6.68 -6.27 -4.68
C ALA A 216 7.75 -5.45 -3.95
N GLU A 217 8.64 -6.07 -3.17
CA GLU A 217 9.78 -5.41 -2.52
C GLU A 217 10.88 -5.02 -3.53
N GLU A 218 11.13 -5.87 -4.53
CA GLU A 218 12.13 -5.64 -5.60
C GLU A 218 11.74 -4.51 -6.54
N GLU A 219 10.45 -4.20 -6.70
CA GLU A 219 10.00 -3.10 -7.55
C GLU A 219 10.17 -1.75 -6.83
N ASP A 220 10.86 -0.80 -7.46
CA ASP A 220 11.03 0.54 -6.92
C ASP A 220 9.74 1.37 -6.96
N TRP A 221 9.57 2.22 -5.95
CA TRP A 221 8.44 3.16 -5.91
C TRP A 221 8.61 4.25 -6.97
N GLN A 222 7.62 4.39 -7.85
CA GLN A 222 7.57 5.49 -8.80
C GLN A 222 6.76 6.65 -8.21
N PRO A 223 7.37 7.85 -8.01
CA PRO A 223 6.63 9.00 -7.54
C PRO A 223 5.67 9.49 -8.64
N ILE A 224 4.44 9.77 -8.26
CA ILE A 224 3.41 10.32 -9.14
C ILE A 224 2.84 11.60 -8.53
N VAL A 225 2.50 12.55 -9.41
CA VAL A 225 1.92 13.83 -9.00
C VAL A 225 0.41 13.66 -8.90
N TYR A 226 -0.15 14.07 -7.76
CA TYR A 226 -1.60 14.13 -7.59
C TYR A 226 -2.16 15.37 -8.28
N TYR A 227 -3.20 15.16 -9.08
CA TYR A 227 -3.97 16.20 -9.74
C TYR A 227 -5.42 16.07 -9.30
N ASP A 228 -5.99 17.16 -8.79
CA ASP A 228 -7.36 17.17 -8.29
C ASP A 228 -8.38 17.21 -9.43
N GLU A 229 -9.65 16.95 -9.11
CA GLU A 229 -10.76 16.95 -10.09
C GLU A 229 -10.93 18.29 -10.82
N THR A 230 -10.55 19.39 -10.16
CA THR A 230 -10.63 20.75 -10.70
C THR A 230 -9.45 21.12 -11.60
N SER A 231 -8.47 20.24 -11.75
CA SER A 231 -7.23 20.55 -12.47
C SER A 231 -7.35 20.30 -13.98
N LEU A 232 -6.77 21.19 -14.79
CA LEU A 232 -6.75 21.06 -16.25
C LEU A 232 -6.15 19.73 -16.77
N PRO A 233 -5.07 19.18 -16.17
CA PRO A 233 -4.56 17.87 -16.59
C PRO A 233 -5.58 16.74 -16.38
N ALA A 234 -6.38 16.78 -15.31
CA ALA A 234 -7.39 15.77 -15.03
C ALA A 234 -8.52 15.81 -16.08
N GLU A 235 -8.99 17.00 -16.45
CA GLU A 235 -10.00 17.21 -17.48
C GLU A 235 -9.55 16.67 -18.86
N LYS A 236 -8.30 16.94 -19.26
CA LYS A 236 -7.75 16.39 -20.52
C LYS A 236 -7.65 14.86 -20.53
N VAL A 237 -7.47 14.24 -19.37
CA VAL A 237 -7.41 12.78 -19.26
C VAL A 237 -8.81 12.19 -19.23
N SER A 238 -9.79 12.85 -18.61
CA SER A 238 -11.18 12.39 -18.60
C SER A 238 -11.81 12.40 -20.00
N GLU A 239 -11.42 13.33 -20.87
CA GLU A 239 -11.83 13.34 -22.28
C GLU A 239 -11.48 12.02 -23.01
N LYS A 240 -10.36 11.37 -22.64
CA LYS A 240 -9.93 10.09 -23.21
C LYS A 240 -10.72 8.88 -22.74
N LEU A 241 -11.61 9.05 -21.75
CA LEU A 241 -12.57 8.00 -21.39
C LEU A 241 -13.65 7.87 -22.47
N TYR A 242 -13.98 8.97 -23.15
CA TYR A 242 -14.95 8.97 -24.23
C TYR A 242 -14.33 8.45 -25.52
N SER A 243 -15.05 7.58 -26.23
CA SER A 243 -14.58 7.09 -27.52
C SER A 243 -14.70 8.20 -28.56
N ALA A 244 -13.58 8.59 -29.16
CA ALA A 244 -13.56 9.48 -30.31
C ALA A 244 -13.97 8.74 -31.61
N THR A 245 -13.70 7.44 -31.68
CA THR A 245 -13.89 6.63 -32.89
C THR A 245 -15.14 5.76 -32.77
N LYS A 246 -16.15 6.05 -33.60
CA LYS A 246 -17.44 5.35 -33.63
C LYS A 246 -17.45 4.21 -34.64
N GLU A 247 -16.39 3.41 -34.68
CA GLU A 247 -16.37 2.19 -35.50
C GLU A 247 -17.30 1.14 -34.89
N HIS A 248 -18.13 0.52 -35.73
CA HIS A 248 -19.05 -0.51 -35.28
C HIS A 248 -18.27 -1.79 -34.98
N LEU A 249 -18.30 -2.24 -33.72
CA LEU A 249 -17.68 -3.50 -33.34
C LEU A 249 -18.61 -4.66 -33.71
N GLU A 250 -18.14 -5.54 -34.59
CA GLU A 250 -18.87 -6.75 -34.95
C GLU A 250 -18.40 -7.93 -34.08
N CYS A 251 -19.33 -8.54 -33.35
CA CYS A 251 -19.09 -9.82 -32.68
C CYS A 251 -19.00 -10.92 -33.73
N LYS A 252 -17.78 -11.37 -34.03
CA LYS A 252 -17.53 -12.45 -35.00
C LYS A 252 -17.79 -13.86 -34.45
N THR A 253 -18.02 -13.99 -33.15
CA THR A 253 -18.26 -15.27 -32.47
C THR A 253 -19.72 -15.70 -32.60
N THR A 254 -19.95 -16.94 -33.02
CA THR A 254 -21.28 -17.53 -33.02
C THR A 254 -21.71 -17.94 -31.60
N ASN A 255 -23.03 -18.04 -31.35
CA ASN A 255 -23.55 -18.45 -30.04
C ASN A 255 -22.99 -19.81 -29.58
N ALA A 256 -22.78 -20.74 -30.51
CA ALA A 256 -22.20 -22.05 -30.21
C ALA A 256 -20.74 -21.94 -29.76
N GLU A 257 -19.90 -21.19 -30.49
CA GLU A 257 -18.51 -20.94 -30.11
C GLU A 257 -18.38 -20.18 -28.78
N TYR A 258 -19.31 -19.25 -28.50
CA TYR A 258 -19.35 -18.52 -27.23
C TYR A 258 -19.66 -19.44 -26.05
N LEU A 259 -20.62 -20.37 -26.20
CA LEU A 259 -20.95 -21.37 -25.18
C LEU A 259 -19.80 -22.37 -24.97
N ASP A 260 -19.08 -22.74 -26.03
CA ASP A 260 -17.88 -23.59 -25.95
C ASP A 260 -16.71 -22.87 -25.25
N GLN A 261 -16.55 -21.56 -25.45
CA GLN A 261 -15.53 -20.77 -24.73
C GLN A 261 -15.84 -20.60 -23.24
N LEU A 262 -17.13 -20.50 -22.88
CA LEU A 262 -17.57 -20.41 -21.49
C LEU A 262 -17.52 -21.75 -20.76
N SER A 263 -17.85 -22.84 -21.45
CA SER A 263 -17.77 -24.19 -20.90
C SER A 263 -16.31 -24.66 -20.97
N GLY A 264 -15.55 -24.37 -19.92
CA GLY A 264 -14.11 -24.64 -19.82
C GLY A 264 -13.65 -26.11 -19.96
N GLN A 265 -14.50 -27.02 -20.42
CA GLN A 265 -14.13 -28.39 -20.77
C GLN A 265 -13.89 -28.50 -22.27
N LYS A 266 -12.64 -28.28 -22.69
CA LYS A 266 -12.18 -28.84 -23.97
C LYS A 266 -12.26 -30.36 -23.87
N THR A 267 -13.36 -30.95 -24.33
CA THR A 267 -13.41 -32.39 -24.56
C THR A 267 -12.46 -32.66 -25.71
N THR A 268 -11.21 -32.96 -25.36
CA THR A 268 -10.23 -33.46 -26.31
C THR A 268 -10.62 -34.91 -26.59
N THR A 269 -11.50 -35.11 -27.57
CA THR A 269 -11.71 -36.43 -28.16
C THR A 269 -10.59 -36.68 -29.15
N PHE A 270 -9.84 -37.74 -28.86
CA PHE A 270 -8.79 -38.35 -29.67
C PHE A 270 -9.33 -38.87 -31.01
#